data_AF-A0A4D8QGQ9-F1
#
_entry.id   AF-A0A4D8QGQ9-F1
#
_cell.length_a   1.000
_cell.length_b   1.000
_cell.length_c   1.000
_cell.angle_alpha   90.00
_cell.angle_beta   90.00
_cell.angle_gamma   90.00
#
_symmetry.space_group_name_H-M   'P 1'
#
loop_
_entity.id
_entity.type
_entity.pdbx_description
1 polymer ?
#
loop_
_entity_poly.entity_id
_entity_poly.type
_entity_poly.pdbx_seq_one_letter_code
_entity_poly.pdbx_strand_id
1 'polypeptide(L)'
;MSPIRDLSGPNLVALYNALAEASVKRFETRAAGIKRVIDHISQYNLDDEAVRLAMAKACFPTVPQDDDVPTAPPTMVDVSSPGPVVTSPYVSPEPSPRFPKPGTKPRIIIDLVCREGGATMVELITATGWKRCSGTLSVLNRTFGLGVRREKGGDGVTRFQGRFPVVAVAGPVVAQ
;
A
#
# COMPACT_ATOMS: atom_id res chain seq x y z
N MET A 1 7.02 18.63 11.36
CA MET A 1 7.64 17.90 10.23
C MET A 1 6.74 18.08 9.03
N SER A 2 7.16 18.81 7.98
CA SER A 2 6.26 19.20 6.90
C SER A 2 5.82 17.99 6.06
N PRO A 3 4.51 17.66 6.00
CA PRO A 3 3.97 16.46 5.35
C PRO A 3 4.22 16.41 3.82
N ILE A 4 4.68 17.52 3.25
CA ILE A 4 5.00 17.70 1.83
C ILE A 4 6.07 16.70 1.35
N ARG A 5 7.04 16.36 2.21
CA ARG A 5 8.16 15.47 1.85
C ARG A 5 7.75 14.01 1.68
N ASP A 6 6.58 13.61 2.16
CA ASP A 6 6.05 12.24 2.06
C ASP A 6 5.11 12.06 0.87
N LEU A 7 4.73 13.16 0.22
CA LEU A 7 3.84 13.13 -0.93
C LEU A 7 4.46 12.41 -2.14
N SER A 8 3.60 11.71 -2.87
CA SER A 8 3.94 11.07 -4.15
C SER A 8 4.08 12.12 -5.26
N GLY A 9 4.76 11.77 -6.36
CA GLY A 9 4.90 12.67 -7.51
C GLY A 9 3.58 13.26 -8.02
N PRO A 10 2.53 12.45 -8.23
CA PRO A 10 1.20 12.96 -8.60
C PRO A 10 0.59 13.90 -7.55
N ASN A 11 0.75 13.57 -6.26
CA ASN A 11 0.18 14.37 -5.18
C ASN A 11 0.87 15.74 -5.05
N LEU A 12 2.18 15.81 -5.31
CA LEU A 12 2.92 17.07 -5.37
C LEU A 12 2.39 17.96 -6.51
N VAL A 13 2.08 17.36 -7.66
CA VAL A 13 1.55 18.10 -8.81
C VAL A 13 0.16 18.65 -8.51
N ALA A 14 -0.71 17.84 -7.91
CA ALA A 14 -2.04 18.27 -7.49
C ALA A 14 -1.97 19.41 -6.46
N LEU A 15 -1.10 19.29 -5.46
CA LEU A 15 -0.88 20.32 -4.45
C LEU A 15 -0.35 21.62 -5.07
N TYR A 16 0.67 21.54 -5.93
CA TYR A 16 1.21 22.72 -6.61
C TYR A 16 0.17 23.40 -7.49
N ASN A 17 -0.63 22.63 -8.24
CA ASN A 17 -1.68 23.18 -9.09
C ASN A 17 -2.81 23.81 -8.26
N ALA A 18 -3.10 23.26 -7.08
CA ALA A 18 -4.07 23.84 -6.15
C ALA A 18 -3.58 25.15 -5.51
N LEU A 19 -2.27 25.28 -5.27
CA LEU A 19 -1.64 26.46 -4.66
C LEU A 19 -1.36 27.58 -5.69
N ALA A 20 -0.78 27.23 -6.83
CA ALA A 20 -0.28 28.18 -7.82
C ALA A 20 -1.31 28.50 -8.91
N GLU A 21 -2.51 27.90 -8.86
CA GLU A 21 -3.50 27.88 -9.96
C GLU A 21 -2.89 27.54 -11.33
N ALA A 22 -1.78 26.80 -11.31
CA ALA A 22 -1.03 26.43 -12.50
C ALA A 22 -1.47 25.05 -13.00
N SER A 23 -1.31 24.78 -14.29
CA SER A 23 -1.55 23.45 -14.88
C SER A 23 -0.24 22.73 -15.19
N VAL A 24 0.54 22.40 -14.15
CA VAL A 24 1.70 21.53 -14.34
C VAL A 24 1.20 20.09 -14.54
N LYS A 25 1.57 19.45 -15.65
CA LYS A 25 1.19 18.05 -15.93
C LYS A 25 1.99 17.04 -15.12
N ARG A 26 3.27 17.31 -14.88
CA ARG A 26 4.18 16.48 -14.09
C ARG A 26 5.44 17.26 -13.71
N PHE A 27 6.05 16.92 -12.59
CA PHE A 27 7.42 17.33 -12.30
C PHE A 27 8.41 16.38 -12.95
N GLU A 28 9.57 16.92 -13.33
CA GLU A 28 10.67 16.15 -13.91
C GLU A 28 11.22 15.11 -12.93
N THR A 29 11.35 15.50 -11.66
CA THR A 29 11.68 14.58 -10.57
C THR A 29 10.88 14.91 -9.31
N ARG A 30 10.73 13.93 -8.42
CA ARG A 30 10.06 14.13 -7.12
C ARG A 30 10.75 15.21 -6.29
N ALA A 31 12.09 15.21 -6.27
CA ALA A 31 12.87 16.23 -5.56
C ALA A 31 12.62 17.64 -6.13
N ALA A 32 12.53 17.77 -7.46
CA ALA A 32 12.19 19.04 -8.09
C ALA A 32 10.76 19.49 -7.75
N GLY A 33 9.80 18.56 -7.68
CA GLY A 33 8.42 18.85 -7.24
C GLY A 33 8.35 19.34 -5.80
N ILE A 34 9.03 18.65 -4.87
CA ILE A 34 9.12 19.09 -3.47
C ILE A 34 9.73 20.48 -3.38
N LYS A 35 10.86 20.73 -4.08
CA LYS A 35 11.51 22.04 -4.07
C LYS A 35 10.57 23.13 -4.59
N ARG A 36 9.85 22.89 -5.70
CA ARG A 36 8.92 23.89 -6.25
C ARG A 36 7.76 24.21 -5.32
N VAL A 37 7.19 23.21 -4.65
CA VAL A 37 6.11 23.43 -3.68
C VAL A 37 6.63 24.24 -2.49
N ILE A 38 7.82 23.91 -1.96
CA ILE A 38 8.42 24.64 -0.83
C ILE A 38 8.83 26.07 -1.23
N ASP A 39 9.45 26.26 -2.40
CA ASP A 39 9.78 27.59 -2.92
C ASP A 39 8.51 28.43 -3.05
N HIS A 40 7.41 27.87 -3.56
CA HIS A 40 6.15 28.60 -3.71
C HIS A 40 5.53 28.97 -2.36
N ILE A 41 5.47 28.05 -1.41
CA ILE A 41 5.00 28.33 -0.04
C ILE A 41 5.84 29.45 0.61
N SER A 42 7.16 29.41 0.43
CA SER A 42 8.08 30.41 0.99
C SER A 42 7.97 31.76 0.28
N GLN A 43 7.79 31.78 -1.04
CA GLN A 43 7.69 32.98 -1.86
C GLN A 43 6.44 33.80 -1.53
N TYR A 44 5.33 33.12 -1.22
CA TYR A 44 4.05 33.74 -0.90
C TYR A 44 3.75 33.76 0.60
N ASN A 45 4.71 33.34 1.43
CA ASN A 45 4.59 33.22 2.88
C ASN A 45 3.27 32.56 3.31
N LEU A 46 2.90 31.47 2.63
CA LEU A 46 1.63 30.80 2.82
C LEU A 46 1.62 30.10 4.18
N ASP A 47 0.63 30.42 5.00
CA ASP A 47 0.41 29.79 6.30
C ASP A 47 -0.01 28.31 6.16
N ASP A 48 0.23 27.52 7.21
CA ASP A 48 -0.12 26.10 7.26
C ASP A 48 -1.61 25.83 6.93
N GLU A 49 -2.52 26.76 7.23
CA GLU A 49 -3.94 26.66 6.87
C GLU A 49 -4.14 26.63 5.36
N ALA A 50 -3.52 27.56 4.62
CA ALA A 50 -3.61 27.65 3.17
C ALA A 50 -3.05 26.39 2.48
N VAL A 51 -1.98 25.82 3.04
CA VAL A 51 -1.41 24.54 2.58
C VAL A 51 -2.40 23.39 2.84
N ARG A 52 -3.06 23.39 4.00
CA ARG A 52 -4.06 22.38 4.37
C ARG A 52 -5.32 22.46 3.50
N LEU A 53 -5.79 23.66 3.20
CA LEU A 53 -6.91 23.90 2.29
C LEU A 53 -6.57 23.47 0.86
N ALA A 54 -5.36 23.75 0.39
CA ALA A 54 -4.90 23.28 -0.93
C ALA A 54 -4.74 21.76 -0.98
N MET A 55 -4.31 21.11 0.11
CA MET A 55 -4.33 19.66 0.24
C MET A 55 -5.76 19.10 0.20
N ALA A 56 -6.71 19.73 0.89
CA ALA A 56 -8.13 19.34 0.82
C ALA A 56 -8.71 19.51 -0.60
N LYS A 57 -8.37 20.62 -1.28
CA LYS A 57 -8.75 20.92 -2.67
C LYS A 57 -8.13 19.95 -3.67
N ALA A 58 -6.93 19.46 -3.39
CA ALA A 58 -6.26 18.42 -4.17
C ALA A 58 -6.90 17.02 -4.00
N CYS A 59 -8.03 16.92 -3.27
CA CYS A 59 -8.87 15.73 -3.11
C CYS A 59 -8.10 14.54 -2.54
N PHE A 60 -7.40 14.76 -1.43
CA PHE A 60 -6.94 13.66 -0.58
C PHE A 60 -8.06 13.25 0.38
N PRO A 61 -8.26 11.95 0.67
CA PRO A 61 -9.02 11.55 1.82
C PRO A 61 -8.23 12.01 3.05
N THR A 62 -8.62 13.13 3.63
CA THR A 62 -8.28 13.48 5.01
C THR A 62 -8.82 12.35 5.85
N VAL A 63 -7.94 11.48 6.37
CA VAL A 63 -8.33 10.56 7.44
C VAL A 63 -8.83 11.46 8.57
N PRO A 64 -10.12 11.43 8.93
CA PRO A 64 -10.60 12.16 10.09
C PRO A 64 -9.88 11.57 11.28
N GLN A 65 -9.14 12.40 12.00
CA GLN A 65 -8.62 12.02 13.30
C GLN A 65 -9.82 12.04 14.25
N ASP A 66 -10.35 10.85 14.51
CA ASP A 66 -11.48 10.59 15.40
C ASP A 66 -10.99 10.76 16.84
N ASP A 67 -11.14 11.97 17.38
CA ASP A 67 -10.99 12.26 18.81
C ASP A 67 -11.99 13.39 19.14
N ASP A 68 -13.26 13.03 19.34
CA ASP A 68 -14.13 13.49 20.45
C ASP A 68 -15.57 12.99 20.22
N VAL A 69 -15.97 11.92 20.93
CA VAL A 69 -17.37 11.49 21.02
C VAL A 69 -17.86 11.78 22.44
N PRO A 70 -18.84 12.67 22.61
CA PRO A 70 -19.73 12.62 23.77
C PRO A 70 -21.14 12.14 23.38
N THR A 71 -21.45 10.92 23.84
CA THR A 71 -22.68 10.53 24.57
C THR A 71 -24.09 10.82 23.99
N ALA A 72 -24.66 9.80 23.30
CA ALA A 72 -25.97 9.09 23.48
C ALA A 72 -27.34 9.84 23.66
N PRO A 73 -28.54 9.18 23.51
CA PRO A 73 -29.05 8.11 22.61
C PRO A 73 -30.48 8.45 22.02
N PRO A 74 -31.44 7.51 21.82
CA PRO A 74 -31.85 6.91 20.53
C PRO A 74 -33.29 7.27 20.07
N THR A 75 -33.63 7.04 18.79
CA THR A 75 -35.04 6.98 18.36
C THR A 75 -35.29 5.77 17.46
N MET A 76 -36.10 4.83 17.97
CA MET A 76 -36.73 3.74 17.22
C MET A 76 -37.66 4.29 16.15
N VAL A 77 -37.72 3.64 14.99
CA VAL A 77 -39.00 3.33 14.35
C VAL A 77 -38.93 1.96 13.67
N ASP A 78 -39.78 1.09 14.18
CA ASP A 78 -40.23 -0.20 13.67
C ASP A 78 -41.41 0.03 12.71
N VAL A 79 -41.44 -0.66 11.56
CA VAL A 79 -42.65 -1.32 11.02
C VAL A 79 -42.35 -2.16 9.77
N SER A 80 -42.81 -3.42 9.87
CA SER A 80 -42.77 -4.58 8.94
C SER A 80 -43.63 -4.42 7.67
N SER A 81 -43.19 -4.86 6.46
CA SER A 81 -43.42 -6.18 5.77
C SER A 81 -44.82 -6.35 5.09
N PRO A 82 -45.11 -7.24 4.08
CA PRO A 82 -44.35 -8.39 3.56
C PRO A 82 -44.33 -8.66 2.03
N GLY A 83 -43.39 -9.52 1.61
CA GLY A 83 -43.37 -10.22 0.32
C GLY A 83 -42.18 -11.19 0.23
N PRO A 84 -42.37 -12.53 0.15
CA PRO A 84 -41.34 -13.51 0.47
C PRO A 84 -40.63 -14.05 -0.77
N VAL A 85 -39.31 -14.05 -0.79
CA VAL A 85 -38.53 -15.18 -1.34
C VAL A 85 -37.20 -15.27 -0.61
N VAL A 86 -36.93 -16.47 -0.12
CA VAL A 86 -35.65 -16.86 0.47
C VAL A 86 -34.58 -16.78 -0.60
N THR A 87 -33.63 -15.87 -0.44
CA THR A 87 -32.29 -16.05 -0.99
C THR A 87 -31.30 -15.66 0.08
N SER A 88 -30.75 -16.71 0.69
CA SER A 88 -29.55 -16.69 1.54
C SER A 88 -28.53 -15.66 1.04
N PRO A 89 -27.81 -14.95 1.93
CA PRO A 89 -26.72 -14.10 1.51
C PRO A 89 -25.65 -14.98 0.86
N TYR A 90 -25.64 -15.02 -0.47
CA TYR A 90 -24.49 -15.55 -1.20
C TYR A 90 -23.40 -14.50 -1.05
N VAL A 91 -22.69 -14.58 0.07
CA VAL A 91 -21.37 -13.97 0.22
C VAL A 91 -20.52 -14.65 -0.85
N SER A 92 -20.36 -14.00 -1.99
CA SER A 92 -19.42 -14.43 -3.00
C SER A 92 -18.07 -14.53 -2.29
N PRO A 93 -17.46 -15.73 -2.16
CA PRO A 93 -16.14 -15.82 -1.56
C PRO A 93 -15.23 -14.95 -2.41
N GLU A 94 -14.63 -13.93 -1.80
CA GLU A 94 -13.63 -13.12 -2.49
C GLU A 94 -12.63 -14.06 -3.16
N PRO A 95 -12.34 -13.89 -4.45
CA PRO A 95 -11.45 -14.80 -5.14
C PRO A 95 -10.09 -14.73 -4.45
N SER A 96 -9.75 -15.79 -3.72
CA SER A 96 -8.44 -15.93 -3.11
C SER A 96 -7.39 -15.68 -4.18
N PRO A 97 -6.37 -14.84 -3.90
CA PRO A 97 -5.42 -14.43 -4.92
C PRO A 97 -4.77 -15.67 -5.51
N ARG A 98 -5.05 -15.92 -6.79
CA ARG A 98 -4.48 -17.06 -7.51
C ARG A 98 -2.97 -16.89 -7.53
N PHE A 99 -2.25 -17.94 -7.16
CA PHE A 99 -0.80 -17.95 -7.20
C PHE A 99 -0.31 -17.53 -8.59
N PRO A 100 0.75 -16.70 -8.71
CA PRO A 100 1.21 -16.25 -10.02
C PRO A 100 1.61 -17.45 -10.89
N LYS A 101 1.23 -17.42 -12.17
CA LYS A 101 1.54 -18.50 -13.11
C LYS A 101 3.06 -18.70 -13.26
N PRO A 102 3.52 -19.94 -13.50
CA PRO A 102 4.92 -20.21 -13.86
C PRO A 102 5.36 -19.34 -15.05
N GLY A 103 6.60 -18.85 -15.00
CA GLY A 103 7.18 -17.96 -16.01
C GLY A 103 6.81 -16.48 -15.89
N THR A 104 5.94 -16.10 -14.96
CA THR A 104 5.68 -14.68 -14.67
C THR A 104 6.79 -14.09 -13.79
N LYS A 105 7.16 -12.83 -14.00
CA LYS A 105 8.14 -12.11 -13.16
C LYS A 105 7.85 -12.17 -11.64
N PRO A 106 6.60 -12.00 -11.15
CA PRO A 106 6.30 -12.22 -9.74
C PRO A 106 6.57 -13.66 -9.28
N ARG A 107 6.32 -14.66 -10.13
CA ARG A 107 6.66 -16.06 -9.82
C ARG A 107 8.17 -16.26 -9.71
N ILE A 108 8.95 -15.66 -10.62
CA ILE A 108 10.43 -15.69 -10.56
C ILE A 108 10.93 -15.11 -9.24
N ILE A 109 10.34 -14.00 -8.76
CA ILE A 109 10.70 -13.41 -7.46
C ILE A 109 10.40 -14.38 -6.32
N ILE A 110 9.22 -15.01 -6.32
CA ILE A 110 8.85 -15.97 -5.28
C ILE A 110 9.82 -17.16 -5.27
N ASP A 111 10.07 -17.77 -6.43
CA ASP A 111 10.97 -18.93 -6.54
C ASP A 111 12.40 -18.57 -6.06
N LEU A 112 12.89 -17.37 -6.37
CA LEU A 112 14.20 -16.89 -5.91
C LEU A 112 14.26 -16.63 -4.41
N VAL A 113 13.21 -16.08 -3.83
CA VAL A 113 13.16 -15.73 -2.41
C VAL A 113 12.89 -16.97 -1.54
N CYS A 114 12.22 -17.99 -2.09
CA CYS A 114 11.95 -19.26 -1.43
C CYS A 114 13.06 -20.31 -1.58
N ARG A 115 14.11 -20.05 -2.36
CA ARG A 115 15.26 -20.97 -2.48
C ARG A 115 16.13 -20.99 -1.21
N GLU A 116 16.90 -22.06 -1.03
CA GLU A 116 17.89 -22.14 0.05
C GLU A 116 18.92 -21.00 -0.08
N GLY A 117 19.08 -20.22 1.00
CA GLY A 117 19.93 -19.02 1.03
C GLY A 117 19.23 -17.71 0.63
N GLY A 118 17.99 -17.77 0.14
CA GLY A 118 17.22 -16.60 -0.29
C GLY A 118 17.82 -15.87 -1.48
N ALA A 119 17.31 -14.70 -1.80
CA ALA A 119 17.78 -13.89 -2.93
C ALA A 119 18.19 -12.48 -2.50
N THR A 120 19.23 -11.95 -3.12
CA THR A 120 19.64 -10.56 -2.96
C THR A 120 18.81 -9.64 -3.85
N MET A 121 18.74 -8.35 -3.51
CA MET A 121 18.04 -7.38 -4.37
C MET A 121 18.66 -7.32 -5.78
N VAL A 122 19.97 -7.50 -5.90
CA VAL A 122 20.69 -7.53 -7.18
C VAL A 122 20.23 -8.72 -8.03
N GLU A 123 20.18 -9.92 -7.44
CA GLU A 123 19.70 -11.11 -8.16
C GLU A 123 18.23 -10.97 -8.60
N LEU A 124 17.38 -10.39 -7.76
CA LEU A 124 15.98 -10.14 -8.12
C LEU A 124 15.84 -9.17 -9.29
N ILE A 125 16.66 -8.12 -9.32
CA ILE A 125 16.70 -7.13 -10.41
C ILE A 125 17.19 -7.80 -11.69
N THR A 126 18.27 -8.57 -11.62
CA THR A 126 18.87 -9.27 -12.76
C THR A 126 17.90 -10.28 -13.35
N ALA A 127 17.24 -11.11 -12.53
CA ALA A 127 16.34 -12.15 -13.00
C ALA A 127 15.02 -11.62 -13.58
N THR A 128 14.56 -10.46 -13.14
CA THR A 128 13.29 -9.87 -13.60
C THR A 128 13.46 -8.79 -14.67
N GLY A 129 14.67 -8.23 -14.80
CA GLY A 129 14.97 -7.05 -15.59
C GLY A 129 14.31 -5.77 -15.06
N TRP A 130 13.86 -5.75 -13.80
CA TRP A 130 13.23 -4.57 -13.19
C TRP A 130 14.26 -3.69 -12.49
N LYS A 131 14.11 -2.37 -12.61
CA LYS A 131 15.00 -1.41 -11.94
C LYS A 131 14.92 -1.47 -10.41
N ARG A 132 13.77 -1.86 -9.84
CA ARG A 132 13.54 -2.06 -8.40
C ARG A 132 12.51 -3.15 -8.18
N CYS A 133 12.76 -4.01 -7.20
CA CYS A 133 11.86 -5.13 -6.85
C CYS A 133 11.28 -5.05 -5.43
N SER A 134 11.70 -4.07 -4.62
CA SER A 134 11.31 -3.97 -3.19
C SER A 134 9.81 -3.78 -2.96
N GLY A 135 9.15 -2.96 -3.79
CA GLY A 135 7.70 -2.76 -3.71
C GLY A 135 6.93 -4.03 -4.03
N THR A 136 7.32 -4.71 -5.12
CA THR A 136 6.69 -5.98 -5.52
C THR A 136 6.89 -7.05 -4.46
N LEU A 137 8.06 -7.13 -3.82
CA LEU A 137 8.32 -8.04 -2.71
C LEU A 137 7.32 -7.84 -1.57
N SER A 138 7.05 -6.60 -1.19
CA SER A 138 6.06 -6.25 -0.15
C SER A 138 4.64 -6.61 -0.56
N VAL A 139 4.27 -6.38 -1.83
CA VAL A 139 2.97 -6.78 -2.36
C VAL A 139 2.84 -8.30 -2.33
N LEU A 140 3.82 -9.04 -2.84
CA LEU A 140 3.81 -10.51 -2.83
C LEU A 140 3.73 -11.08 -1.41
N ASN A 141 4.42 -10.46 -0.45
CA ASN A 141 4.33 -10.84 0.96
C ASN A 141 2.91 -10.67 1.52
N ARG A 142 2.24 -9.54 1.23
CA ARG A 142 0.87 -9.28 1.69
C ARG A 142 -0.17 -10.13 0.96
N THR A 143 -0.01 -10.31 -0.35
CA THR A 143 -0.97 -11.01 -1.20
C THR A 143 -0.90 -12.53 -1.01
N PHE A 144 0.30 -13.09 -0.84
CA PHE A 144 0.49 -14.55 -0.78
C PHE A 144 0.97 -15.05 0.59
N GLY A 145 1.08 -14.16 1.58
CA GLY A 145 1.53 -14.52 2.92
C GLY A 145 2.96 -15.07 2.96
N LEU A 146 3.84 -14.63 2.06
CA LEU A 146 5.17 -15.25 1.81
C LEU A 146 6.15 -15.25 3.00
N GLY A 147 5.83 -14.62 4.13
CA GLY A 147 6.68 -14.57 5.32
C GLY A 147 8.08 -14.03 5.04
N VAL A 148 8.21 -12.95 4.26
CA VAL A 148 9.54 -12.47 3.82
C VAL A 148 10.35 -11.91 5.00
N ARG A 149 11.48 -12.56 5.30
CA ARG A 149 12.51 -12.12 6.24
C ARG A 149 13.68 -11.47 5.49
N ARG A 150 14.26 -10.43 6.08
CA ARG A 150 15.52 -9.84 5.64
C ARG A 150 16.63 -10.29 6.57
N GLU A 151 17.65 -10.92 6.01
CA GLU A 151 18.85 -11.31 6.73
C GLU A 151 20.04 -10.54 6.17
N LYS A 152 20.80 -9.91 7.05
CA LYS A 152 22.08 -9.33 6.68
C LYS A 152 23.12 -10.43 6.80
N GLY A 153 23.66 -10.88 5.66
CA GLY A 153 24.75 -11.83 5.65
C GLY A 153 26.02 -11.25 6.28
N GLY A 154 26.92 -12.11 6.74
CA GLY A 154 28.24 -11.71 7.25
C GLY A 154 29.04 -10.87 6.26
N ASP A 155 28.78 -11.06 4.96
CA ASP A 155 29.38 -10.32 3.84
C ASP A 155 28.84 -8.87 3.70
N GLY A 156 27.95 -8.43 4.59
CA GLY A 156 27.27 -7.13 4.51
C GLY A 156 26.10 -7.07 3.51
N VAL A 157 25.90 -8.14 2.72
CA VAL A 157 24.83 -8.23 1.72
C VAL A 157 23.50 -8.62 2.37
N THR A 158 22.43 -7.87 2.06
CA THR A 158 21.08 -8.22 2.53
C THR A 158 20.46 -9.27 1.61
N ARG A 159 20.08 -10.41 2.18
CA ARG A 159 19.37 -11.52 1.54
C ARG A 159 17.91 -11.51 2.01
N PHE A 160 17.00 -11.75 1.07
CA PHE A 160 15.57 -11.87 1.32
C PHE A 160 15.21 -13.36 1.26
N GLN A 161 14.72 -13.89 2.38
CA GLN A 161 14.22 -15.25 2.48
C GLN A 161 12.72 -15.20 2.67
N GLY A 162 11.97 -15.93 1.86
CA GLY A 162 10.52 -16.04 1.98
C GLY A 162 10.17 -17.48 2.22
N ARG A 163 9.31 -17.69 3.20
CA ARG A 163 8.78 -19.00 3.53
C ARG A 163 7.28 -18.85 3.62
N PHE A 164 6.57 -19.60 2.79
CA PHE A 164 5.14 -19.75 2.99
C PHE A 164 4.91 -20.28 4.40
N PRO A 165 3.98 -19.71 5.18
CA PRO A 165 3.55 -20.35 6.40
C PRO A 165 3.14 -21.75 6.00
N VAL A 166 3.84 -22.74 6.57
CA VAL A 166 3.33 -24.09 6.57
C VAL A 166 2.04 -23.94 7.35
N VAL A 167 0.91 -23.86 6.65
CA VAL A 167 -0.37 -24.16 7.27
C VAL A 167 -0.13 -25.54 7.83
N ALA A 168 -0.02 -25.64 9.16
CA ALA A 168 0.06 -26.93 9.80
C ALA A 168 -1.21 -27.64 9.36
N VAL A 169 -1.07 -28.49 8.34
CA VAL A 169 -2.10 -29.46 8.01
C VAL A 169 -2.07 -30.33 9.25
N ALA A 170 -3.01 -30.05 10.15
CA ALA A 170 -3.29 -30.94 11.27
C ALA A 170 -3.52 -32.30 10.63
N GLY A 171 -2.50 -33.16 10.69
CA GLY A 171 -2.64 -34.54 10.29
C GLY A 171 -3.80 -35.13 11.09
N PRO A 172 -4.56 -36.08 10.53
CA PRO A 172 -5.63 -36.71 11.28
C PRO A 172 -5.03 -37.25 12.58
N VAL A 173 -5.61 -36.82 13.70
CA VAL A 173 -5.32 -37.39 15.02
C VAL A 173 -5.76 -38.85 14.92
N VAL A 174 -4.79 -39.74 14.69
CA VAL A 174 -4.98 -41.17 14.87
C VAL A 174 -5.08 -41.38 16.37
N ALA A 175 -6.30 -41.58 16.84
CA ALA A 175 -6.57 -42.05 18.19
C ALA A 175 -6.00 -43.47 18.33
N GLN A 176 -5.15 -43.66 19.35
CA GLN A 176 -4.84 -44.96 19.92
C GLN A 176 -5.11 -44.91 21.42
#